data_AF-A0A4R5VHF2-F1
#
_entry.id   AF-A0A4R5VHF2-F1
#
_cell.length_a   1.000
_cell.length_b   1.000
_cell.length_c   1.000
_cell.angle_alpha   90.00
_cell.angle_beta   90.00
_cell.angle_gamma   90.00
#
_symmetry.space_group_name_H-M   'P 1'
#
loop_
_entity.id
_entity.type
_entity.pdbx_description
1 polymer ?
#
loop_
_entity_poly.entity_id
_entity_poly.type
_entity_poly.pdbx_seq_one_letter_code
_entity_poly.pdbx_strand_id
1 'polypeptide(L)'
;MSKKLLFLKKPQSKEAAQIQGFDIELNQENTRRIDRLVDSYEKSILTNLDEAYQRKTSWSDRLADRIAAFGGSWKFIIYFASFLFVWIVWNTLSFTRFHFDKPPFILLNLCLSFIAAFQAPVIMMSQNRQAARDKHESIIDFAINYKAEQEIDDMQKHLQRMEGELMEIKKLLQSSKQSNE
;
A
#
# COMPACT_ATOMS: atom_id res chain seq x y z
N MET A 1 -10.39 -49.60 -43.68
CA MET A 1 -9.58 -48.46 -43.18
C MET A 1 -10.48 -47.25 -43.00
N SER A 2 -10.99 -47.07 -41.78
CA SER A 2 -12.04 -46.13 -41.42
C SER A 2 -11.47 -44.74 -41.08
N LYS A 3 -11.98 -43.66 -41.68
CA LYS A 3 -11.96 -42.33 -41.07
C LYS A 3 -13.31 -41.66 -41.25
N LYS A 4 -14.06 -41.64 -40.14
CA LYS A 4 -15.38 -41.06 -39.93
C LYS A 4 -15.36 -39.53 -39.93
N LEU A 5 -16.50 -38.99 -40.35
CA LEU A 5 -17.16 -37.75 -39.92
C LEU A 5 -16.80 -37.30 -38.49
N LEU A 6 -16.73 -35.98 -38.25
CA LEU A 6 -17.80 -35.22 -37.57
C LEU A 6 -17.37 -33.77 -37.29
N PHE A 7 -18.26 -32.86 -37.64
CA PHE A 7 -18.32 -31.49 -37.14
C PHE A 7 -18.22 -31.47 -35.60
N LEU A 8 -17.25 -30.75 -35.05
CA LEU A 8 -17.29 -30.30 -33.66
C LEU A 8 -17.00 -28.80 -33.60
N LYS A 9 -18.11 -28.07 -33.48
CA LYS A 9 -18.28 -26.71 -33.00
C LYS A 9 -17.26 -26.36 -31.90
N LYS A 10 -16.39 -25.38 -32.16
CA LYS A 10 -15.53 -24.76 -31.13
C LYS A 10 -16.42 -24.16 -30.02
N PRO A 11 -16.22 -24.48 -28.73
CA PRO A 11 -16.83 -23.71 -27.66
C PRO A 11 -16.10 -22.37 -27.53
N GLN A 12 -16.89 -21.32 -27.35
CA GLN A 12 -16.42 -19.94 -27.21
C GLN A 12 -15.42 -19.80 -26.06
N SER A 13 -14.28 -19.17 -26.37
CA SER A 13 -13.35 -18.67 -25.37
C SER A 13 -14.08 -17.64 -24.51
N LYS A 14 -14.21 -17.93 -23.21
CA LYS A 14 -14.57 -16.92 -22.23
C LYS A 14 -13.51 -15.82 -22.29
N GLU A 15 -13.93 -14.61 -22.63
CA GLU A 15 -13.09 -13.41 -22.60
C GLU A 15 -12.44 -13.29 -21.23
N ALA A 16 -11.11 -13.35 -21.23
CA ALA A 16 -10.31 -12.97 -20.09
C ALA A 16 -10.53 -11.46 -19.88
N ALA A 17 -11.13 -11.08 -18.75
CA ALA A 17 -11.20 -9.69 -18.33
C ALA A 17 -9.77 -9.21 -18.06
N GLN A 18 -9.20 -8.54 -19.06
CA GLN A 18 -7.86 -7.96 -19.01
C GLN A 18 -7.94 -6.64 -18.22
N ILE A 19 -7.61 -6.68 -16.92
CA ILE A 19 -7.51 -5.47 -16.10
C ILE A 19 -6.19 -4.78 -16.41
N GLN A 20 -6.29 -3.56 -16.94
CA GLN A 20 -5.17 -2.75 -17.41
C GLN A 20 -4.37 -2.18 -16.23
N GLY A 21 -3.10 -2.58 -16.10
CA GLY A 21 -2.14 -1.95 -15.18
C GLY A 21 -1.19 -2.90 -14.44
N PHE A 22 -1.50 -4.19 -14.38
CA PHE A 22 -0.62 -5.22 -13.82
C PHE A 22 -0.77 -6.48 -14.68
N ASP A 23 0.30 -6.88 -15.38
CA ASP A 23 0.34 -8.11 -16.21
C ASP A 23 0.38 -9.37 -15.33
N ILE A 24 -0.67 -9.58 -14.53
CA ILE A 24 -0.86 -10.78 -13.73
C ILE A 24 -1.96 -11.60 -14.42
N GLU A 25 -1.56 -12.63 -15.16
CA GLU A 25 -2.52 -13.63 -15.65
C GLU A 25 -3.18 -14.31 -14.44
N LEU A 26 -4.47 -14.03 -14.22
CA LEU A 26 -5.27 -14.66 -13.17
C LEU A 26 -5.61 -16.11 -13.56
N ASN A 27 -4.65 -17.01 -13.35
CA ASN A 27 -4.83 -18.45 -13.40
C ASN A 27 -5.51 -18.94 -12.10
N GLN A 28 -6.25 -20.06 -12.14
CA GLN A 28 -6.82 -20.75 -10.97
C GLN A 28 -5.81 -20.94 -9.82
N GLU A 29 -4.53 -21.10 -10.14
CA GLU A 29 -3.46 -21.18 -9.15
C GLU A 29 -3.21 -19.85 -8.42
N ASN A 30 -3.29 -18.72 -9.14
CA ASN A 30 -3.12 -17.37 -8.58
C ASN A 30 -4.33 -16.99 -7.73
N THR A 31 -5.56 -17.33 -8.14
CA THR A 31 -6.77 -17.12 -7.32
C THR A 31 -6.69 -17.87 -5.99
N ARG A 32 -6.28 -19.16 -6.00
CA ARG A 32 -6.07 -19.94 -4.77
C ARG A 32 -4.89 -19.45 -3.91
N ARG A 33 -3.94 -18.74 -4.52
CA ARG A 33 -2.86 -18.07 -3.78
C ARG A 33 -3.40 -16.80 -3.13
N ILE A 34 -4.22 -16.01 -3.81
CA ILE A 34 -4.88 -14.82 -3.25
C ILE A 34 -5.84 -15.22 -2.12
N ASP A 35 -6.69 -16.24 -2.29
CA ASP A 35 -7.56 -16.75 -1.22
C ASP A 35 -6.76 -17.16 0.02
N ARG A 36 -5.66 -17.89 -0.17
CA ARG A 36 -4.76 -18.26 0.95
C ARG A 36 -4.07 -17.04 1.56
N LEU A 37 -3.72 -16.04 0.77
CA LEU A 37 -3.16 -14.79 1.28
C LEU A 37 -4.22 -14.09 2.14
N VAL A 38 -5.43 -13.87 1.64
CA VAL A 38 -6.54 -13.24 2.39
C VAL A 38 -6.85 -14.00 3.68
N ASP A 39 -7.05 -15.32 3.64
CA ASP A 39 -7.31 -16.14 4.84
C ASP A 39 -6.13 -16.10 5.83
N SER A 40 -4.89 -16.18 5.31
CA SER A 40 -3.69 -16.08 6.16
C SER A 40 -3.57 -14.68 6.78
N TYR A 41 -4.04 -13.63 6.11
CA TYR A 41 -4.01 -12.25 6.59
C TYR A 41 -5.17 -11.93 7.53
N GLU A 42 -6.37 -12.50 7.37
CA GLU A 42 -7.44 -12.38 8.37
C GLU A 42 -6.96 -12.91 9.72
N LYS A 43 -6.34 -14.10 9.70
CA LYS A 43 -5.70 -14.70 10.87
C LYS A 43 -4.48 -13.89 11.33
N SER A 44 -3.73 -13.32 10.40
CA SER A 44 -2.57 -12.48 10.71
C SER A 44 -2.92 -11.04 11.06
N ILE A 45 -4.12 -10.48 10.87
CA ILE A 45 -4.48 -9.14 11.36
C ILE A 45 -4.70 -9.20 12.87
N LEU A 46 -5.34 -10.28 13.33
CA LEU A 46 -5.50 -10.58 14.76
C LEU A 46 -4.16 -10.93 15.42
N THR A 47 -3.23 -11.55 14.68
CA THR A 47 -1.90 -11.93 15.20
C THR A 47 -0.84 -10.84 15.02
N ASN A 48 -0.89 -10.04 13.95
CA ASN A 48 0.04 -8.92 13.65
C ASN A 48 -0.33 -7.63 14.37
N LEU A 49 -1.54 -7.45 14.90
CA LEU A 49 -1.75 -6.41 15.91
C LEU A 49 -0.78 -6.62 17.09
N ASP A 50 -0.45 -7.88 17.36
CA ASP A 50 0.55 -8.29 18.35
C ASP A 50 1.97 -8.37 17.74
N GLU A 51 2.20 -9.04 16.60
CA GLU A 51 3.54 -9.22 16.01
C GLU A 51 4.17 -7.96 15.39
N ALA A 52 3.39 -7.05 14.79
CA ALA A 52 3.90 -5.75 14.31
C ALA A 52 4.29 -4.84 15.48
N TYR A 53 3.75 -5.08 16.68
CA TYR A 53 4.21 -4.48 17.93
C TYR A 53 5.47 -5.17 18.49
N GLN A 54 5.62 -6.49 18.26
CA GLN A 54 6.74 -7.31 18.76
C GLN A 54 7.99 -7.32 17.89
N ARG A 55 7.96 -6.72 16.69
CA ARG A 55 9.19 -6.43 15.94
C ARG A 55 9.95 -5.37 16.73
N LYS A 56 10.81 -5.83 17.66
CA LYS A 56 11.78 -5.01 18.40
C LYS A 56 12.30 -3.94 17.47
N THR A 57 11.75 -2.73 17.59
CA THR A 57 12.29 -1.56 16.92
C THR A 57 13.72 -1.48 17.39
N SER A 58 14.68 -1.74 16.50
CA SER A 58 16.07 -1.53 16.84
C SER A 58 16.19 -0.10 17.36
N TRP A 59 16.98 0.11 18.41
CA TRP A 59 17.16 1.43 19.00
C TRP A 59 17.55 2.48 17.92
N SER A 60 18.29 2.05 16.90
CA SER A 60 18.65 2.83 15.71
C SER A 60 17.43 3.31 14.92
N ASP A 61 16.42 2.47 14.75
CA ASP A 61 15.25 2.75 13.92
C ASP A 61 14.32 3.77 14.60
N ARG A 62 14.18 3.66 15.94
CA ARG A 62 13.44 4.65 16.73
C ARG A 62 14.16 5.99 16.76
N LEU A 63 15.49 5.97 16.83
CA LEU A 63 16.29 7.18 16.82
C LEU A 63 16.21 7.89 15.46
N ALA A 64 16.35 7.15 14.36
CA ALA A 64 16.21 7.68 13.00
C ALA A 64 14.85 8.33 12.78
N ASP A 65 13.77 7.72 13.29
CA ASP A 65 12.42 8.28 13.17
C ASP A 65 12.23 9.56 13.94
N ARG A 66 12.77 9.60 15.16
CA ARG A 66 12.69 10.79 15.99
C ARG A 66 13.51 11.93 15.38
N ILE A 67 14.67 11.62 14.80
CA ILE A 67 15.50 12.60 14.08
C ILE A 67 14.80 13.09 12.80
N ALA A 68 14.22 12.19 12.01
CA ALA A 68 13.49 12.54 10.79
C ALA A 68 12.24 13.40 11.10
N ALA A 69 11.46 13.02 12.11
CA ALA A 69 10.28 13.78 12.55
C ALA A 69 10.66 15.14 13.15
N PHE A 70 11.77 15.22 13.88
CA PHE A 70 12.27 16.47 14.44
C PHE A 70 12.81 17.42 13.35
N GLY A 71 13.61 16.90 12.43
CA GLY A 71 14.17 17.66 11.31
C GLY A 71 13.12 18.16 10.30
N GLY A 72 11.99 17.46 10.18
CA GLY A 72 10.87 17.87 9.33
C GLY A 72 9.88 18.86 9.97
N SER A 73 10.09 19.27 11.23
CA SER A 73 9.16 20.16 11.92
C SER A 73 9.41 21.63 11.57
N TRP A 74 8.33 22.37 11.29
CA TRP A 74 8.37 23.83 11.11
C TRP A 74 8.99 24.58 12.30
N LYS A 75 8.82 24.06 13.53
CA LYS A 75 9.41 24.67 14.73
C LYS A 75 10.94 24.53 14.74
N PHE A 76 11.47 23.39 14.31
CA PHE A 76 12.91 23.16 14.22
C PHE A 76 13.58 24.12 13.24
N ILE A 77 12.97 24.33 12.07
CA ILE A 77 13.47 25.25 11.04
C ILE A 77 13.60 26.67 11.61
N ILE A 78 12.59 27.15 12.33
CA ILE A 78 12.59 28.49 12.95
C ILE A 78 13.69 28.61 14.00
N TYR A 79 13.82 27.65 14.91
CA TYR A 79 14.88 27.66 15.93
C TYR A 79 16.29 27.59 15.31
N PHE A 80 16.47 26.73 14.30
CA PHE A 80 17.75 26.57 13.62
C PHE A 80 18.14 27.86 12.87
N ALA A 81 17.21 28.49 12.15
CA ALA A 81 17.44 29.76 11.49
C ALA A 81 17.74 30.89 12.49
N SER A 82 17.02 30.95 13.61
CA SER A 82 17.29 31.92 14.68
C SER A 82 18.68 31.74 15.29
N PHE A 83 19.08 30.49 15.54
CA PHE A 83 20.42 30.17 16.04
C PHE A 83 21.52 30.61 15.06
N LEU A 84 21.37 30.29 13.76
CA LEU A 84 22.32 30.75 12.74
C LEU A 84 22.41 32.27 12.68
N PHE A 85 21.27 32.96 12.75
CA PHE A 85 21.22 34.42 12.77
C PHE A 85 21.96 35.00 13.98
N VAL A 86 21.69 34.47 15.19
CA VAL A 86 22.39 34.89 16.42
C VAL A 86 23.89 34.61 16.33
N TRP A 87 24.31 33.47 15.78
CA TRP A 87 25.71 33.12 15.62
C TRP A 87 26.44 34.08 14.68
N ILE A 88 25.83 34.42 13.54
CA ILE A 88 26.38 35.37 12.57
C ILE A 88 26.49 36.76 13.21
N VAL A 89 25.43 37.23 13.87
CA VAL A 89 25.40 38.53 14.57
C VAL A 89 26.49 38.57 15.64
N TRP A 90 26.60 37.54 16.48
CA TRP A 90 27.61 37.45 17.54
C TRP A 90 29.04 37.46 17.01
N ASN A 91 29.34 36.75 15.91
CA ASN A 91 30.68 36.71 15.33
C ASN A 91 31.01 37.91 14.42
N THR A 92 29.99 38.62 13.92
CA THR A 92 30.17 39.83 13.09
C THR A 92 30.31 41.09 13.95
N LEU A 93 29.59 41.18 15.07
CA LEU A 93 29.79 42.28 16.02
C LEU A 93 31.14 42.09 16.71
N SER A 94 32.07 42.99 16.40
CA SER A 94 33.44 43.07 16.91
C SER A 94 33.49 43.48 18.41
N PHE A 95 32.69 42.84 19.27
CA PHE A 95 32.65 43.14 20.70
C PHE A 95 33.70 42.35 21.50
N THR A 96 34.21 41.26 20.95
CA THR A 96 35.25 40.42 21.59
C THR A 96 36.50 40.37 20.74
N ARG A 97 37.65 40.79 21.32
CA ARG A 97 39.00 40.73 20.71
C ARG A 97 39.39 39.34 20.19
N PHE A 98 38.71 38.29 20.65
CA PHE A 98 38.78 36.92 20.13
C PHE A 98 37.71 36.70 19.07
N HIS A 99 38.13 36.67 17.81
CA HIS A 99 37.24 36.31 16.71
C HIS A 99 37.28 34.79 16.56
N PHE A 100 36.28 34.10 17.12
CA PHE A 100 36.19 32.65 17.08
C PHE A 100 35.90 32.12 15.66
N ASP A 101 35.08 32.83 14.87
CA ASP A 101 34.77 32.49 13.47
C ASP A 101 34.71 33.77 12.60
N LYS A 102 35.86 34.23 12.08
CA LYS A 102 35.92 35.42 11.20
C LYS A 102 35.21 35.14 9.87
N PRO A 103 34.61 36.16 9.24
CA PRO A 103 34.15 36.06 7.86
C PRO A 103 35.29 35.51 6.98
N PRO A 104 35.10 34.41 6.23
CA PRO A 104 33.84 33.89 5.69
C PRO A 104 33.13 32.75 6.49
N PHE A 105 33.32 32.62 7.81
CA PHE A 105 32.67 31.64 8.70
C PHE A 105 32.99 30.17 8.40
N ILE A 106 34.28 29.81 8.48
CA ILE A 106 34.76 28.46 8.11
C ILE A 106 34.21 27.36 9.03
N LEU A 107 34.04 27.65 10.33
CA LEU A 107 33.55 26.67 11.30
C LEU A 107 32.06 26.39 11.10
N LEU A 108 31.28 27.45 10.88
CA LEU A 108 29.86 27.34 10.56
C LEU A 108 29.65 26.51 9.29
N ASN A 109 30.41 26.80 8.24
CA ASN A 109 30.31 26.12 6.96
C ASN A 109 30.68 24.62 7.07
N LEU A 110 31.71 24.30 7.85
CA LEU A 110 32.11 22.92 8.12
C LEU A 110 30.99 22.16 8.85
N CYS A 111 30.42 22.76 9.90
CA CYS A 111 29.35 22.16 10.69
C CYS A 111 28.09 21.90 9.85
N LEU A 112 27.65 22.89 9.07
CA LEU A 112 26.52 22.77 8.15
C LEU A 112 26.72 21.66 7.12
N SER A 113 27.93 21.55 6.57
CA SER A 113 28.27 20.51 5.58
C SER A 113 28.17 19.10 6.17
N PHE A 114 28.65 18.90 7.40
CA PHE A 114 28.50 17.61 8.08
C PHE A 114 27.03 17.28 8.38
N ILE A 115 26.24 18.24 8.88
CA ILE A 115 24.82 18.02 9.16
C ILE A 115 24.07 17.62 7.88
N ALA A 116 24.31 18.34 6.78
CA ALA A 116 23.70 18.04 5.49
C ALA A 116 24.10 16.65 4.94
N ALA A 117 25.36 16.26 5.09
CA ALA A 117 25.86 14.96 4.64
C ALA A 117 25.17 13.79 5.37
N PHE A 118 24.90 13.92 6.67
CA PHE A 118 24.17 12.90 7.44
C PHE A 118 22.65 12.98 7.27
N GLN A 119 22.10 14.11 6.84
CA GLN A 119 20.65 14.27 6.65
C GLN A 119 20.10 13.35 5.56
N ALA A 120 20.72 13.33 4.37
CA ALA A 120 20.17 12.60 3.22
C ALA A 120 20.03 11.08 3.47
N PRO A 121 21.03 10.37 4.04
CA PRO A 121 20.89 8.95 4.39
C PRO A 121 19.84 8.67 5.47
N VAL A 122 19.74 9.52 6.49
CA VAL A 122 18.73 9.35 7.56
C VAL A 122 17.32 9.52 7.01
N ILE A 123 17.12 10.54 6.17
CA ILE A 123 15.85 10.76 5.46
C ILE A 123 15.54 9.55 4.58
N MET A 124 16.52 9.07 3.79
CA MET A 124 16.37 7.92 2.89
C MET A 124 16.06 6.62 3.65
N MET A 125 16.66 6.38 4.81
CA MET A 125 16.33 5.23 5.66
C MET A 125 14.88 5.30 6.16
N SER A 126 14.42 6.48 6.59
CA SER A 126 13.03 6.66 7.01
C SER A 126 12.05 6.47 5.85
N GLN A 127 12.40 6.97 4.67
CA GLN A 127 11.60 6.86 3.44
C GLN A 127 11.53 5.41 2.94
N ASN A 128 12.67 4.70 2.87
CA ASN A 128 12.70 3.30 2.43
C ASN A 128 11.81 2.41 3.30
N ARG A 129 11.74 2.72 4.61
CA ARG A 129 10.90 1.98 5.54
C ARG A 129 9.42 2.38 5.48
N GLN A 130 9.10 3.64 5.17
CA GLN A 130 7.73 4.05 4.85
C GLN A 130 7.26 3.37 3.57
N ALA A 131 8.04 3.45 2.48
CA ALA A 131 7.73 2.82 1.21
C ALA A 131 7.52 1.29 1.31
N ALA A 132 8.28 0.61 2.18
CA ALA A 132 8.08 -0.81 2.44
C ALA A 132 6.74 -1.11 3.12
N ARG A 133 6.27 -0.24 4.03
CA ARG A 133 4.95 -0.34 4.65
C ARG A 133 3.85 -0.03 3.65
N ASP A 134 3.98 1.07 2.91
CA ASP A 134 2.99 1.52 1.92
C ASP A 134 2.79 0.45 0.82
N LYS A 135 3.87 -0.20 0.38
CA LYS A 135 3.80 -1.30 -0.58
C LYS A 135 3.05 -2.51 -0.02
N HIS A 136 3.26 -2.83 1.26
CA HIS A 136 2.62 -3.96 1.91
C HIS A 136 1.12 -3.71 2.09
N GLU A 137 0.75 -2.51 2.55
CA GLU A 137 -0.64 -2.05 2.67
C GLU A 137 -1.35 -2.04 1.30
N SER A 138 -0.70 -1.53 0.26
CA SER A 138 -1.25 -1.53 -1.11
C SER A 138 -1.53 -2.94 -1.65
N ILE A 139 -0.70 -3.94 -1.33
CA ILE A 139 -0.94 -5.33 -1.75
C ILE A 139 -2.17 -5.91 -1.03
N ILE A 140 -2.35 -5.55 0.24
CA ILE A 140 -3.50 -6.01 1.04
C ILE A 140 -4.79 -5.38 0.51
N ASP A 141 -4.80 -4.08 0.29
CA ASP A 141 -5.96 -3.38 -0.26
C ASP A 141 -6.37 -3.96 -1.62
N PHE A 142 -5.39 -4.29 -2.46
CA PHE A 142 -5.65 -4.98 -3.72
C PHE A 142 -6.32 -6.35 -3.51
N ALA A 143 -5.82 -7.16 -2.58
CA ALA A 143 -6.35 -8.50 -2.31
C ALA A 143 -7.78 -8.45 -1.73
N ILE A 144 -8.07 -7.51 -0.82
CA ILE A 144 -9.41 -7.30 -0.26
C ILE A 144 -10.39 -6.89 -1.36
N ASN A 145 -10.02 -5.90 -2.18
CA ASN A 145 -10.87 -5.44 -3.27
C ASN A 145 -11.14 -6.54 -4.30
N TYR A 146 -10.12 -7.34 -4.64
CA TYR A 146 -10.27 -8.48 -5.52
C TYR A 146 -11.22 -9.53 -4.94
N LYS A 147 -11.14 -9.82 -3.63
CA LYS A 147 -12.04 -10.75 -2.96
C LYS A 147 -13.48 -10.23 -2.95
N ALA A 148 -13.66 -8.95 -2.66
CA ALA A 148 -14.98 -8.31 -2.70
C ALA A 148 -15.60 -8.36 -4.11
N GLU A 149 -14.80 -8.14 -5.16
CA GLU A 149 -15.27 -8.28 -6.55
C GLU A 149 -15.72 -9.73 -6.85
N GLN A 150 -14.97 -10.73 -6.41
CA GLN A 150 -15.35 -12.14 -6.56
C GLN A 150 -16.65 -12.47 -5.82
N GLU A 151 -16.81 -11.99 -4.59
CA GLU A 151 -18.04 -12.20 -3.81
C GLU A 151 -19.25 -11.53 -4.47
N ILE A 152 -19.07 -10.34 -5.07
CA ILE A 152 -20.12 -9.66 -5.84
C ILE A 152 -20.53 -10.49 -7.06
N ASP A 153 -19.58 -11.04 -7.82
CA ASP A 153 -19.87 -11.90 -8.98
C ASP A 153 -20.62 -13.18 -8.55
N ASP A 154 -20.23 -13.79 -7.43
CA ASP A 154 -20.93 -14.95 -6.88
C ASP A 154 -22.34 -14.60 -6.38
N MET A 155 -22.54 -13.45 -5.75
CA MET A 155 -23.86 -12.94 -5.40
C MET A 155 -24.73 -12.69 -6.65
N GLN A 156 -24.16 -12.11 -7.71
CA GLN A 156 -24.86 -11.89 -8.98
C GLN A 156 -25.33 -13.20 -9.61
N LYS A 157 -24.48 -14.24 -9.63
CA LYS A 157 -24.88 -15.57 -10.10
C LYS A 157 -26.02 -16.16 -9.27
N HIS A 158 -25.97 -15.98 -7.94
CA HIS A 158 -27.03 -16.47 -7.07
C HIS A 158 -28.36 -15.74 -7.32
N LEU A 159 -28.32 -14.41 -7.51
CA LEU A 159 -29.49 -13.60 -7.88
C LEU A 159 -30.08 -14.05 -9.21
N GLN A 160 -29.27 -14.21 -10.25
CA GLN A 160 -29.72 -14.69 -11.57
C GLN A 160 -30.37 -16.08 -11.49
N ARG A 161 -29.83 -16.97 -10.65
CA ARG A 161 -30.42 -18.28 -10.41
C ARG A 161 -31.78 -18.18 -9.74
N MET A 162 -31.91 -17.37 -8.69
CA MET A 162 -33.19 -17.13 -8.01
C MET A 162 -34.23 -16.51 -8.95
N GLU A 163 -33.83 -15.57 -9.82
CA GLU A 163 -34.71 -15.00 -10.84
C GLU A 163 -35.22 -16.08 -11.82
N GLY A 164 -34.37 -17.02 -12.22
CA GLY A 164 -34.74 -18.18 -13.02
C GLY A 164 -35.76 -19.09 -12.34
N GLU A 165 -35.50 -19.47 -11.09
CA GLU A 165 -36.41 -20.30 -10.27
C GLU A 165 -37.78 -19.61 -10.07
N LEU A 166 -37.79 -18.30 -9.82
CA LEU A 166 -39.02 -17.51 -9.70
C LEU A 166 -39.82 -17.45 -11.00
N MET A 167 -39.16 -17.33 -12.16
CA MET A 167 -39.83 -17.38 -13.46
C MET A 167 -40.48 -18.74 -13.71
N GLU A 168 -39.82 -19.84 -13.34
CA GLU A 168 -40.36 -21.18 -13.47
C GLU A 168 -41.61 -21.39 -12.59
N ILE A 169 -41.53 -20.99 -11.31
CA ILE A 169 -42.67 -21.04 -10.38
C ILE A 169 -43.85 -20.23 -10.93
N LYS A 170 -43.59 -19.02 -11.43
CA LYS A 170 -44.63 -18.16 -12.02
C LYS A 170 -45.33 -18.85 -13.21
N LYS A 171 -44.57 -19.53 -14.07
CA LYS A 171 -45.10 -20.28 -15.21
C LYS A 171 -45.99 -21.45 -14.76
N LEU A 172 -45.54 -22.21 -13.75
CA LEU A 172 -46.31 -23.33 -13.19
C LEU A 172 -47.65 -22.85 -12.58
N LEU A 173 -47.64 -21.75 -11.83
CA LEU A 173 -48.86 -21.15 -11.27
C LEU A 173 -49.84 -20.65 -12.33
N GLN A 174 -49.33 -20.12 -13.45
CA GLN A 174 -50.18 -19.73 -14.58
C GLN A 174 -50.82 -20.96 -15.26
N SER A 175 -50.05 -22.04 -15.47
CA SER A 175 -50.58 -23.28 -16.05
C SER A 175 -51.60 -23.98 -15.14
N SER A 176 -51.43 -23.94 -13.81
CA SER A 176 -52.39 -24.54 -12.88
C SER A 176 -53.69 -23.74 -12.81
N LYS A 177 -53.62 -22.41 -12.90
CA LYS A 177 -54.81 -21.55 -13.07
C LYS A 177 -55.57 -21.88 -14.35
N GLN A 178 -54.87 -22.08 -15.47
CA GLN A 178 -55.51 -22.42 -16.76
C GLN A 178 -56.09 -23.85 -16.83
N SER A 179 -55.67 -24.78 -15.97
CA SER A 179 -56.27 -26.13 -15.90
C SER A 179 -57.48 -26.23 -14.97
N ASN A 180 -57.75 -25.20 -14.17
CA ASN A 180 -58.89 -25.15 -13.24
C ASN A 180 -60.05 -24.27 -13.75
N GLU A 181 -59.94 -23.72 -14.95
CA GLU A 181 -61.03 -23.12 -15.74
C GLU A 181 -61.42 -24.06 -16.89
#